data_AF-A0ABD3I1V5-F1
#
_entry.id   AF-A0ABD3I1V5-F1
#
_cell.length_a   1.000
_cell.length_b   1.000
_cell.length_c   1.000
_cell.angle_alpha   90.00
_cell.angle_beta   90.00
_cell.angle_gamma   90.00
#
_symmetry.space_group_name_H-M   'P 1'
#
loop_
_entity.id
_entity.type
_entity.pdbx_description
1 polymer ?
#
loop_
_entity_poly.entity_id
_entity_poly.type
_entity_poly.pdbx_seq_one_letter_code
_entity_poly.pdbx_strand_id
1 'polypeptide(L)'
;MELNKVPEREMVNTFELAVVPELREHVQGVARAHGATWEAFSTHLKEEYALEDADRVTKKSFLEWINIPNKRLVATKLFREFEKRFLQLSRVEKLTLEDDKVELFLQSASSELQRELEQLLEDRLEDNGLTTDWKKVVEAVDVLAKREQRRGKGMEALLSFSKDGMEASSRWVKVTEN
;
A
#
# COMPACT_ATOMS: atom_id res chain seq x y z
N MET A 1 -13.51 -42.17 -31.92
CA MET A 1 -12.57 -42.09 -30.78
C MET A 1 -13.37 -41.65 -29.58
N GLU A 2 -13.55 -42.52 -28.59
CA GLU A 2 -14.16 -42.12 -27.32
C GLU A 2 -13.09 -41.35 -26.53
N LEU A 3 -13.31 -40.05 -26.33
CA LEU A 3 -12.53 -39.26 -25.38
C LEU A 3 -12.97 -39.70 -23.99
N ASN A 4 -12.04 -40.28 -23.22
CA ASN A 4 -12.25 -40.60 -21.80
C ASN A 4 -12.68 -39.32 -21.08
N LYS A 5 -13.99 -39.16 -20.84
CA LYS A 5 -14.54 -37.99 -20.13
C LYS A 5 -14.16 -38.12 -18.66
N VAL A 6 -13.30 -37.23 -18.19
CA VAL A 6 -13.02 -37.09 -16.76
C VAL A 6 -14.33 -36.69 -16.06
N PRO A 7 -14.75 -37.41 -15.00
CA PRO A 7 -15.91 -37.01 -14.21
C PRO A 7 -15.73 -35.59 -13.65
N GLU A 8 -16.76 -34.74 -13.69
CA GLU A 8 -16.65 -33.34 -13.26
C GLU A 8 -16.14 -33.19 -11.82
N ARG A 9 -16.50 -34.12 -10.94
CA ARG A 9 -16.03 -34.16 -9.56
C ARG A 9 -14.52 -34.39 -9.46
N GLU A 10 -13.96 -35.21 -10.36
CA GLU A 10 -12.51 -35.41 -10.44
C GLU A 10 -11.80 -34.18 -11.00
N MET A 11 -12.46 -33.42 -11.90
CA MET A 11 -11.92 -32.15 -12.41
C MET A 11 -11.78 -31.12 -11.28
N VAL A 12 -12.80 -30.96 -10.44
CA VAL A 12 -12.75 -30.05 -9.27
C VAL A 12 -11.64 -30.48 -8.31
N ASN A 13 -11.60 -31.76 -7.93
CA ASN A 13 -10.58 -32.29 -7.02
C ASN A 13 -9.15 -32.12 -7.55
N THR A 14 -8.95 -32.34 -8.86
CA THR A 14 -7.64 -32.20 -9.49
C THR A 14 -7.22 -30.73 -9.55
N PHE A 15 -8.16 -29.82 -9.79
CA PHE A 15 -7.91 -28.39 -9.76
C PHE A 15 -7.42 -27.93 -8.38
N GLU A 16 -8.07 -28.36 -7.28
CA GLU A 16 -7.64 -28.05 -5.91
C GLU A 16 -6.18 -28.45 -5.64
N LEU A 17 -5.73 -29.57 -6.21
CA LEU A 17 -4.35 -30.05 -6.03
C LEU A 17 -3.34 -29.21 -6.82
N ALA A 18 -3.72 -28.74 -8.01
CA ALA A 18 -2.88 -27.94 -8.91
C ALA A 18 -2.74 -26.47 -8.50
N VAL A 19 -3.57 -25.99 -7.57
CA VAL A 19 -3.56 -24.61 -7.08
C VAL A 19 -2.33 -24.35 -6.21
N VAL A 20 -1.73 -23.16 -6.39
CA VAL A 20 -0.59 -22.69 -5.58
C VAL A 20 -0.98 -22.57 -4.10
N PRO A 21 -0.07 -22.83 -3.15
CA PRO A 21 -0.39 -22.88 -1.72
C PRO A 21 -1.20 -21.68 -1.20
N GLU A 22 -0.89 -20.48 -1.69
CA GLU A 22 -1.46 -19.19 -1.27
C GLU A 22 -2.95 -19.05 -1.61
N LEU A 23 -3.42 -19.78 -2.63
CA LEU A 23 -4.83 -19.76 -3.06
C LEU A 23 -5.59 -21.01 -2.62
N ARG A 24 -4.89 -21.99 -2.03
CA ARG A 24 -5.42 -23.34 -1.77
C ARG A 24 -6.62 -23.33 -0.84
N GLU A 25 -6.52 -22.69 0.32
CA GLU A 25 -7.63 -22.65 1.29
C GLU A 25 -8.87 -21.98 0.70
N HIS A 26 -8.66 -20.91 -0.07
CA HIS A 26 -9.74 -20.17 -0.67
C HIS A 26 -10.42 -20.96 -1.80
N VAL A 27 -9.64 -21.55 -2.70
CA VAL A 27 -10.20 -22.41 -3.78
C VAL A 27 -10.92 -23.63 -3.20
N GLN A 28 -10.43 -24.20 -2.09
CA GLN A 28 -11.16 -25.24 -1.35
C GLN A 28 -12.48 -24.72 -0.78
N GLY A 29 -12.54 -23.48 -0.31
CA GLY A 29 -13.78 -22.83 0.11
C GLY A 29 -14.78 -22.73 -1.05
N VAL A 30 -14.33 -22.29 -2.23
CA VAL A 30 -15.15 -22.22 -3.44
C VAL A 30 -15.64 -23.61 -3.87
N ALA A 31 -14.77 -24.62 -3.81
CA ALA A 31 -15.16 -25.99 -4.15
C ALA A 31 -16.18 -26.58 -3.17
N ARG A 32 -16.10 -26.25 -1.87
CA ARG A 32 -17.12 -26.67 -0.89
C ARG A 32 -18.48 -26.01 -1.15
N ALA A 33 -18.50 -24.75 -1.59
CA ALA A 33 -19.73 -23.99 -1.83
C ALA A 33 -20.34 -24.24 -3.22
N HIS A 34 -19.50 -24.42 -4.25
CA HIS A 34 -19.89 -24.42 -5.67
C HIS A 34 -19.35 -25.62 -6.48
N GLY A 35 -18.65 -26.57 -5.85
CA GLY A 35 -18.03 -27.74 -6.49
C GLY A 35 -18.97 -28.88 -6.87
N ALA A 36 -20.29 -28.64 -6.91
CA ALA A 36 -21.27 -29.65 -7.30
C ALA A 36 -21.17 -30.02 -8.79
N THR A 37 -20.78 -29.05 -9.64
CA THR A 37 -20.49 -29.24 -11.07
C THR A 37 -19.24 -28.45 -11.44
N TRP A 38 -18.54 -28.89 -12.50
CA TRP A 38 -17.39 -28.14 -13.01
C TRP A 38 -17.82 -26.73 -13.49
N GLU A 39 -19.00 -26.61 -14.07
CA GLU A 39 -19.55 -25.35 -14.55
C GLU A 39 -19.79 -24.34 -13.43
N ALA A 40 -20.44 -24.75 -12.33
CA ALA A 40 -20.69 -23.85 -11.19
C ALA A 40 -19.38 -23.42 -10.53
N PHE A 41 -18.45 -24.36 -10.32
CA PHE A 41 -17.13 -24.08 -9.75
C PHE A 41 -16.30 -23.13 -10.62
N SER A 42 -16.18 -23.44 -11.91
CA SER A 42 -15.37 -22.65 -12.84
C SER A 42 -15.99 -21.29 -13.14
N THR A 43 -17.32 -21.17 -13.14
CA THR A 43 -18.00 -19.88 -13.29
C THR A 43 -17.75 -18.98 -12.08
N HIS A 44 -17.88 -19.51 -10.86
CA HIS A 44 -17.61 -18.73 -9.66
C HIS A 44 -16.14 -18.30 -9.57
N LEU A 45 -15.20 -19.19 -9.88
CA LEU A 45 -13.79 -18.82 -10.00
C LEU A 45 -13.59 -17.74 -11.06
N LYS A 46 -14.21 -17.87 -12.24
CA LYS A 46 -14.11 -16.86 -13.29
C LYS A 46 -14.71 -15.53 -12.89
N GLU A 47 -15.79 -15.49 -12.11
CA GLU A 47 -16.40 -14.24 -11.61
C GLU A 47 -15.53 -13.61 -10.52
N GLU A 48 -15.09 -14.41 -9.55
CA GLU A 48 -14.26 -13.95 -8.44
C GLU A 48 -12.89 -13.46 -8.91
N TYR A 49 -12.35 -14.11 -9.94
CA TYR A 49 -11.05 -13.81 -10.55
C TYR A 49 -11.20 -13.17 -11.94
N ALA A 50 -12.40 -12.68 -12.30
CA ALA A 50 -12.62 -11.98 -13.56
C ALA A 50 -11.75 -10.74 -13.60
N LEU A 51 -10.88 -10.71 -14.60
CA LEU A 51 -10.11 -9.55 -15.00
C LEU A 51 -11.06 -8.56 -15.72
N GLU A 52 -11.93 -7.87 -14.98
CA GLU A 52 -12.41 -6.54 -15.40
C GLU A 52 -11.20 -5.58 -15.32
N ASP A 53 -10.21 -5.80 -16.18
CA ASP A 53 -8.82 -5.33 -16.01
C ASP A 53 -8.44 -4.15 -16.88
N ALA A 54 -9.34 -3.64 -17.72
CA ALA A 54 -8.99 -2.53 -18.61
C ALA A 54 -8.61 -1.26 -17.81
N ASP A 55 -9.20 -1.06 -16.63
CA ASP A 55 -8.99 0.11 -15.77
C ASP A 55 -8.39 -0.21 -14.39
N ARG A 56 -8.18 -1.50 -14.04
CA ARG A 56 -7.67 -1.91 -12.73
C ARG A 56 -6.14 -1.77 -12.65
N VAL A 57 -5.66 -1.42 -11.48
CA VAL A 57 -4.22 -1.41 -11.19
C VAL A 57 -3.74 -2.86 -11.22
N THR A 58 -2.86 -3.20 -12.15
CA THR A 58 -2.18 -4.51 -12.18
C THR A 58 -1.03 -4.53 -11.18
N LYS A 59 -0.65 -5.72 -10.67
CA LYS A 59 0.54 -5.93 -9.84
C LYS A 59 1.78 -5.30 -10.47
N LYS A 60 1.93 -5.46 -11.78
CA LYS A 60 3.03 -4.82 -12.54
C LYS A 60 3.00 -3.30 -12.41
N SER A 61 1.86 -2.66 -12.72
CA SER A 61 1.75 -1.19 -12.65
C SER A 61 1.91 -0.65 -11.22
N PHE A 62 1.49 -1.42 -10.22
CA PHE A 62 1.69 -1.08 -8.81
C PHE A 62 3.17 -1.08 -8.42
N LEU A 63 3.90 -2.14 -8.77
CA LEU A 63 5.34 -2.24 -8.52
C LEU A 63 6.14 -1.21 -9.31
N GLU A 64 5.75 -0.93 -10.56
CA GLU A 64 6.33 0.17 -11.35
C GLU A 64 6.14 1.51 -10.64
N TRP A 65 4.94 1.80 -10.13
CA TRP A 65 4.68 3.00 -9.35
C TRP A 65 5.53 3.06 -8.07
N ILE A 66 5.68 1.96 -7.32
CA ILE A 66 6.57 1.88 -6.14
C ILE A 66 8.00 2.26 -6.52
N ASN A 67 8.50 1.76 -7.64
CA ASN A 67 9.89 1.99 -8.08
C ASN A 67 10.15 3.39 -8.66
N ILE A 68 9.14 4.24 -8.85
CA ILE A 68 9.37 5.62 -9.29
C ILE A 68 10.16 6.37 -8.21
N PRO A 69 11.39 6.84 -8.50
CA PRO A 69 12.19 7.53 -7.50
C PRO A 69 11.63 8.94 -7.21
N ASN A 70 12.06 9.53 -6.08
CA ASN A 70 11.82 10.94 -5.77
C ASN A 70 10.35 11.37 -5.76
N LYS A 71 9.44 10.52 -5.29
CA LYS A 71 8.08 10.94 -4.98
C LYS A 71 8.15 11.94 -3.84
N ARG A 72 8.01 13.24 -4.14
CA ARG A 72 8.00 14.34 -3.16
C ARG A 72 6.68 14.37 -2.37
N LEU A 73 6.28 13.21 -1.86
CA LEU A 73 5.05 13.00 -1.10
C LEU A 73 5.38 12.99 0.38
N VAL A 74 4.55 13.68 1.17
CA VAL A 74 4.55 13.54 2.63
C VAL A 74 3.90 12.21 3.03
N ALA A 75 4.21 11.71 4.24
CA ALA A 75 3.76 10.41 4.74
C ALA A 75 2.27 10.13 4.49
N THR A 76 1.38 11.08 4.79
CA THR A 76 -0.07 10.92 4.63
C THR A 76 -0.52 10.81 3.18
N LYS A 77 0.12 11.55 2.26
CA LYS A 77 -0.18 11.47 0.82
C LYS A 77 0.31 10.15 0.25
N LEU A 78 1.53 9.75 0.62
CA LEU A 78 2.11 8.48 0.20
C LEU A 78 1.23 7.31 0.66
N PHE A 79 0.87 7.28 1.94
CA PHE A 79 0.01 6.24 2.52
C PHE A 79 -1.33 6.14 1.80
N ARG A 80 -2.00 7.28 1.55
CA ARG A 80 -3.28 7.31 0.84
C ARG A 80 -3.17 6.78 -0.60
N GLU A 81 -2.12 7.14 -1.32
CA GLU A 81 -1.92 6.64 -2.68
C GLU A 81 -1.57 5.16 -2.71
N PHE A 82 -0.71 4.72 -1.80
CA PHE A 82 -0.34 3.31 -1.65
C PHE A 82 -1.57 2.46 -1.39
N GLU A 83 -2.36 2.76 -0.35
CA GLU A 83 -3.58 2.01 0.00
C GLU A 83 -4.61 2.05 -1.14
N LYS A 84 -4.80 3.22 -1.78
CA LYS A 84 -5.71 3.33 -2.93
C LYS A 84 -5.31 2.38 -4.07
N ARG A 85 -4.02 2.25 -4.34
CA ARG A 85 -3.53 1.36 -5.41
C ARG A 85 -3.54 -0.10 -4.98
N PHE A 86 -3.12 -0.39 -3.76
CA PHE A 86 -3.11 -1.74 -3.19
C PHE A 86 -4.53 -2.33 -3.14
N LEU A 87 -5.53 -1.56 -2.71
CA LEU A 87 -6.93 -2.02 -2.68
C LEU A 87 -7.51 -2.32 -4.07
N GLN A 88 -7.04 -1.62 -5.10
CA GLN A 88 -7.43 -1.81 -6.49
C GLN A 88 -6.78 -3.03 -7.16
N LEU A 89 -5.75 -3.63 -6.55
CA LEU A 89 -5.21 -4.90 -6.99
C LEU A 89 -6.28 -5.99 -6.89
N SER A 90 -6.20 -6.97 -7.79
CA SER A 90 -7.03 -8.17 -7.70
C SER A 90 -6.75 -8.93 -6.39
N ARG A 91 -7.67 -9.81 -6.01
CA ARG A 91 -7.52 -10.62 -4.79
C ARG A 91 -6.24 -11.47 -4.81
N VAL A 92 -5.95 -12.13 -5.95
CA VAL A 92 -4.74 -12.95 -6.10
C VAL A 92 -3.49 -12.11 -5.93
N GLU A 93 -3.45 -10.95 -6.58
CA GLU A 93 -2.27 -10.09 -6.52
C GLU A 93 -2.02 -9.57 -5.11
N LYS A 94 -3.07 -9.18 -4.37
CA LYS A 94 -2.95 -8.78 -2.95
C LYS A 94 -2.38 -9.90 -2.09
N LEU A 95 -2.91 -11.11 -2.21
CA LEU A 95 -2.41 -12.26 -1.45
C LEU A 95 -0.91 -12.51 -1.70
N THR A 96 -0.45 -12.33 -2.94
CA THR A 96 0.98 -12.49 -3.27
C THR A 96 1.88 -11.33 -2.82
N LEU A 97 1.33 -10.28 -2.23
CA LEU A 97 2.05 -9.07 -1.80
C LEU A 97 1.79 -8.72 -0.32
N GLU A 98 0.94 -9.48 0.37
CA GLU A 98 0.48 -9.16 1.72
C GLU A 98 1.64 -9.25 2.72
N ASP A 99 2.45 -10.31 2.60
CA ASP A 99 3.63 -10.52 3.47
C ASP A 99 4.69 -9.42 3.28
N ASP A 100 4.84 -8.92 2.04
CA ASP A 100 5.80 -7.87 1.70
C ASP A 100 5.21 -6.45 1.82
N LYS A 101 3.96 -6.31 2.28
CA LYS A 101 3.21 -5.04 2.18
C LYS A 101 3.91 -3.87 2.88
N VAL A 102 4.48 -4.12 4.06
CA VAL A 102 5.23 -3.09 4.81
C VAL A 102 6.50 -2.69 4.06
N GLU A 103 7.24 -3.66 3.53
CA GLU A 103 8.47 -3.39 2.78
C GLU A 103 8.18 -2.60 1.50
N LEU A 104 7.15 -2.99 0.75
CA LEU A 104 6.69 -2.29 -0.46
C LEU A 104 6.28 -0.85 -0.16
N PHE A 105 5.67 -0.60 1.01
CA PHE A 105 5.34 0.77 1.44
C PHE A 105 6.60 1.58 1.71
N LEU A 106 7.59 1.02 2.41
CA LEU A 106 8.87 1.68 2.69
C LEU A 106 9.64 1.99 1.41
N GLN A 107 9.72 1.04 0.47
CA GLN A 107 10.35 1.22 -0.84
C GLN A 107 9.71 2.34 -1.67
N SER A 108 8.41 2.58 -1.47
CA SER A 108 7.69 3.63 -2.20
C SER A 108 8.04 5.06 -1.73
N ALA A 109 8.59 5.19 -0.51
CA ALA A 109 8.91 6.46 0.14
C ALA A 109 10.19 7.11 -0.42
N SER A 110 10.35 8.42 -0.20
CA SER A 110 11.63 9.08 -0.42
C SER A 110 12.65 8.58 0.61
N SER A 111 13.95 8.67 0.31
CA SER A 111 15.01 8.23 1.22
C SER A 111 14.94 8.85 2.62
N GLU A 112 14.56 10.12 2.71
CA GLU A 112 14.38 10.82 3.99
C GLU A 112 13.19 10.26 4.76
N LEU A 113 12.03 10.13 4.11
CA LEU A 113 10.81 9.63 4.72
C LEU A 113 10.93 8.15 5.10
N GLN A 114 11.57 7.35 4.24
CA GLN A 114 11.84 5.93 4.47
C GLN A 114 12.63 5.74 5.77
N ARG A 115 13.72 6.50 5.97
CA ARG A 115 14.52 6.42 7.20
C ARG A 115 13.72 6.77 8.45
N GLU A 116 12.83 7.77 8.36
CA GLU A 116 11.95 8.10 9.50
C GLU A 116 10.92 7.01 9.78
N LEU A 117 10.37 6.38 8.75
CA LEU A 117 9.44 5.27 8.89
C LEU A 117 10.13 4.02 9.46
N GLU A 118 11.31 3.65 8.96
CA GLU A 118 12.11 2.53 9.48
C GLU A 118 12.40 2.68 10.98
N GLN A 119 12.74 3.88 11.45
CA GLN A 119 12.95 4.14 12.87
C GLN A 119 11.68 3.97 13.73
N LEU A 120 10.51 4.24 13.17
CA LEU A 120 9.23 4.09 13.89
C LEU A 120 8.72 2.64 13.85
N LEU A 121 9.17 1.86 12.87
CA LEU A 121 8.70 0.50 12.59
C LEU A 121 9.71 -0.59 12.98
N GLU A 122 10.86 -0.22 13.55
CA GLU A 122 11.87 -1.15 14.04
C GLU A 122 11.24 -2.15 15.03
N ASP A 123 11.38 -3.43 14.74
CA ASP A 123 10.92 -4.53 15.59
C ASP A 123 12.02 -5.58 15.71
N ARG A 124 12.57 -5.72 16.92
CA ARG A 124 13.71 -6.62 17.19
C ARG A 124 13.34 -8.09 17.19
N LEU A 125 12.05 -8.41 17.16
CA LEU A 125 11.56 -9.78 17.15
C LEU A 125 11.42 -10.34 15.73
N GLU A 126 11.41 -9.47 14.72
CA GLU A 126 11.22 -9.84 13.32
C GLU A 126 12.57 -10.06 12.62
N ASP A 127 12.63 -11.01 11.70
CA ASP A 127 13.88 -11.41 11.03
C ASP A 127 14.49 -10.28 10.19
N ASN A 128 13.64 -9.43 9.61
CA ASN A 128 14.04 -8.24 8.85
C ASN A 128 14.26 -7.00 9.73
N GLY A 129 14.06 -7.10 11.05
CA GLY A 129 14.16 -6.00 12.00
C GLY A 129 13.03 -4.96 11.89
N LEU A 130 11.98 -5.23 11.12
CA LEU A 130 10.86 -4.34 10.87
C LEU A 130 9.55 -5.07 11.16
N THR A 131 8.59 -4.36 11.72
CA THR A 131 7.28 -4.94 11.97
C THR A 131 6.58 -5.33 10.66
N THR A 132 5.88 -6.47 10.68
CA THR A 132 4.95 -6.89 9.62
C THR A 132 3.52 -6.37 9.86
N ASP A 133 3.26 -5.78 11.03
CA ASP A 133 1.93 -5.30 11.41
C ASP A 133 1.59 -3.96 10.72
N TRP A 134 0.68 -4.02 9.75
CA TRP A 134 0.18 -2.84 9.04
C TRP A 134 -0.42 -1.78 9.97
N LYS A 135 -0.96 -2.16 11.13
CA LYS A 135 -1.49 -1.21 12.10
C LYS A 135 -0.40 -0.28 12.64
N LYS A 136 0.80 -0.80 12.88
CA LYS A 136 1.95 0.03 13.30
C LYS A 136 2.36 1.02 12.21
N VAL A 137 2.22 0.65 10.93
CA VAL A 137 2.42 1.58 9.79
C VAL A 137 1.44 2.75 9.85
N VAL A 138 0.16 2.48 10.11
CA VAL A 138 -0.86 3.53 10.28
C VAL A 138 -0.48 4.49 11.42
N GLU A 139 -0.09 3.94 12.57
CA GLU A 139 0.32 4.73 13.74
C GLU A 139 1.58 5.57 13.46
N ALA A 140 2.57 5.03 12.76
CA ALA A 140 3.77 5.74 12.34
C ALA A 140 3.45 6.91 11.40
N VAL A 141 2.58 6.70 10.40
CA VAL A 141 2.12 7.75 9.48
C VAL A 141 1.42 8.88 10.24
N ASP A 142 0.60 8.56 11.24
CA ASP A 142 -0.06 9.56 12.10
C ASP A 142 0.95 10.37 12.94
N VAL A 143 2.00 9.73 13.46
CA VAL A 143 3.09 10.42 14.17
C VAL A 143 3.78 11.43 13.25
N LEU A 144 4.10 11.03 12.01
CA LEU A 144 4.73 11.91 11.03
C LEU A 144 3.79 13.06 10.61
N ALA A 145 2.50 12.78 10.41
CA ALA A 145 1.51 13.81 10.11
C ALA A 145 1.47 14.91 11.18
N LYS A 146 1.52 14.53 12.47
CA LYS A 146 1.56 15.46 13.60
C LYS A 146 2.88 16.25 13.68
N ARG A 147 4.01 15.65 13.27
CA ARG A 147 5.31 16.37 13.18
C ARG A 147 5.27 17.44 12.09
N GLU A 148 4.75 17.11 10.92
CA GLU A 148 4.63 18.05 9.80
C GLU A 148 3.75 19.26 10.16
N GLN A 149 2.62 19.04 10.82
CA GLN A 149 1.76 20.14 11.29
C GLN A 149 2.46 21.09 12.27
N ARG A 150 3.32 20.56 13.15
CA ARG A 150 4.10 21.39 14.08
C ARG A 150 5.18 22.20 13.36
N ARG A 151 5.87 21.59 12.38
CA ARG A 151 6.85 22.30 11.54
C ARG A 151 6.22 23.44 10.75
N GLY A 152 5.04 23.24 10.16
CA GLY A 152 4.31 24.28 9.43
C GLY A 152 3.99 25.50 10.29
N LYS A 153 3.45 25.28 11.50
CA LYS A 153 3.17 26.37 12.46
C LYS A 153 4.42 27.09 12.93
N GLY A 154 5.52 26.35 13.14
CA GLY A 154 6.81 26.93 13.50
C GLY A 154 7.40 27.81 12.40
N MET A 155 7.30 27.38 11.13
CA MET A 155 7.74 28.19 9.98
C MET A 155 6.89 29.46 9.82
N GLU A 156 5.59 29.38 10.04
CA GLU A 156 4.68 30.54 10.01
C GLU A 156 5.00 31.56 11.14
N ALA A 157 5.35 31.06 12.33
CA ALA A 157 5.86 31.88 13.42
C ALA A 157 7.20 32.56 13.07
N LEU A 158 8.17 31.83 12.50
CA LEU A 158 9.46 32.42 12.10
C LEU A 158 9.31 33.46 10.97
N LEU A 159 8.38 33.24 10.03
CA LEU A 159 8.08 34.20 8.97
C LEU A 159 7.37 35.44 9.49
N SER A 160 6.51 35.32 10.50
CA SER A 160 5.90 36.48 11.18
C SER A 160 6.94 37.27 11.99
N PHE A 161 7.80 36.59 12.77
CA PHE A 161 8.93 37.25 13.46
C PHE A 161 9.86 38.00 12.50
N SER A 162 10.13 37.44 11.31
CA SER A 162 10.98 38.08 10.29
C SER A 162 10.31 39.31 9.65
N LYS A 163 8.99 39.26 9.39
CA LYS A 163 8.22 40.41 8.90
C LYS A 163 8.15 41.54 9.93
N ASP A 164 7.87 41.21 11.19
CA ASP A 164 7.79 42.19 12.27
C ASP A 164 9.15 42.86 12.52
N GLY A 165 10.25 42.10 12.39
CA GLY A 165 11.61 42.63 12.44
C GLY A 165 11.95 43.58 11.28
N MET A 166 11.49 43.29 10.06
CA MET A 166 11.65 44.18 8.90
C MET A 166 10.78 45.44 8.99
N GLU A 167 9.56 45.35 9.52
CA GLU A 167 8.71 46.52 9.76
C GLU A 167 9.28 47.43 10.86
N ALA A 168 9.81 46.84 11.94
CA ALA A 168 10.49 47.59 12.99
C ALA A 168 11.70 48.34 12.42
N SER A 169 12.55 47.66 11.65
CA SER A 169 13.71 48.27 10.97
C SER A 169 13.31 49.41 10.02
N SER A 170 12.24 49.22 9.24
CA SER A 170 11.70 50.25 8.34
C SER A 170 11.12 51.46 9.08
N ARG A 171 10.61 51.27 10.30
CA ARG A 171 10.11 52.34 11.16
C ARG A 171 11.25 53.16 11.78
N TRP A 172 12.41 52.55 12.06
CA TRP A 172 13.60 53.26 12.53
C TRP A 172 14.23 54.13 11.45
N VAL A 173 14.32 53.66 10.20
CA VAL A 173 14.89 54.44 9.07
C VAL A 173 14.09 55.72 8.78
N LYS A 174 12.75 55.70 8.94
CA LYS A 174 11.90 56.89 8.76
C LYS A 174 11.98 57.92 9.89
N VAL A 175 12.41 57.51 11.09
CA VAL A 175 12.55 58.42 12.25
C VAL A 175 13.87 59.19 12.21
N THR A 176 14.86 58.70 11.47
CA THR A 176 16.19 59.33 11.36
C THR A 176 16.34 60.28 10.16
N GLU A 177 15.32 60.42 9.32
CA GLU A 177 15.32 61.26 8.11
C GLU A 177 14.51 62.57 8.22
N ASN A 178 14.10 62.99 9.43
CA ASN A 178 13.31 64.20 9.63
C ASN A 178 13.89 65.15 10.69
#